data_AF-A0A345EDM9-F1
#
_entry.id   AF-A0A345EDM9-F1
#
_cell.length_a   1.000
_cell.length_b   1.000
_cell.length_c   1.000
_cell.angle_alpha   90.00
_cell.angle_beta   90.00
_cell.angle_gamma   90.00
#
_symmetry.space_group_name_H-M   'P 1'
#
loop_
_entity.id
_entity.type
_entity.pdbx_description
1 polymer ?
#
loop_
_entity_poly.entity_id
_entity_poly.type
_entity_poly.pdbx_seq_one_letter_code
_entity_poly.pdbx_strand_id
1 'polypeptide(L)'
;MSIDEGSETNPEPESDDAERPLSERGVGDGREKHVLVVTASGKEIDHDEVFLRHTETEYLVCADPDFPPGETTRYRKENIDRVKITQHHSNCFITTAAAGEGPTLDSLRGFRADVMTPTRSGRALLRVYEALSPPIAATLDRHPEAAATRLVRWLVGRCGSLADRRRASTADGERAVLSLALIGLYVVGICVAALGHGWLRGRERIAR
;
A
#
# COMPACT_ATOMS: atom_id res chain seq x y z
N MET A 1 -37.35 -25.43 -38.00
CA MET A 1 -36.14 -25.84 -38.73
C MET A 1 -35.73 -24.68 -39.63
N SER A 2 -34.48 -24.22 -39.70
CA SER A 2 -33.30 -24.46 -38.85
C SER A 2 -32.24 -23.39 -39.15
N ILE A 3 -31.36 -23.12 -38.16
CA ILE A 3 -29.96 -22.64 -38.23
C ILE A 3 -29.24 -22.84 -39.59
N ASP A 4 -28.28 -22.01 -40.02
CA ASP A 4 -27.66 -20.79 -39.44
C ASP A 4 -27.32 -19.78 -40.59
N GLU A 5 -26.33 -18.86 -40.66
CA GLU A 5 -25.11 -18.50 -39.91
C GLU A 5 -24.69 -17.03 -40.22
N GLY A 6 -23.63 -16.47 -39.61
CA GLY A 6 -22.90 -15.25 -40.05
C GLY A 6 -23.20 -13.95 -39.27
N SER A 7 -22.56 -13.60 -38.15
CA SER A 7 -21.12 -13.43 -37.85
C SER A 7 -20.50 -12.08 -38.28
N GLU A 8 -20.93 -10.98 -37.64
CA GLU A 8 -20.23 -9.67 -37.68
C GLU A 8 -19.55 -9.34 -36.34
N THR A 9 -18.52 -10.11 -35.96
CA THR A 9 -17.60 -9.69 -34.88
C THR A 9 -16.58 -8.69 -35.41
N ASN A 10 -16.94 -7.41 -35.42
CA ASN A 10 -16.02 -6.33 -35.73
C ASN A 10 -15.14 -6.02 -34.49
N PRO A 11 -13.81 -6.22 -34.52
CA PRO A 11 -12.96 -5.88 -33.39
C PRO A 11 -12.81 -4.37 -33.27
N GLU A 12 -13.37 -3.76 -32.22
CA GLU A 12 -13.11 -2.36 -31.92
C GLU A 12 -11.61 -2.16 -31.59
N PRO A 13 -10.98 -1.07 -32.09
CA PRO A 13 -9.55 -0.87 -31.93
C PRO A 13 -9.15 -0.56 -30.48
N GLU A 14 -7.97 -1.00 -30.10
CA GLU A 14 -7.29 -0.58 -28.86
C GLU A 14 -7.13 0.95 -28.88
N SER A 15 -7.94 1.64 -28.07
CA SER A 15 -7.92 3.10 -27.97
C SER A 15 -6.92 3.54 -26.90
N ASP A 16 -5.98 4.39 -27.27
CA ASP A 16 -4.99 4.97 -26.35
C ASP A 16 -5.72 5.82 -25.29
N ASP A 17 -5.43 5.54 -24.00
CA ASP A 17 -6.06 6.24 -22.88
C ASP A 17 -5.76 7.75 -22.91
N ALA A 18 -4.72 8.16 -23.64
CA ALA A 18 -4.38 9.56 -23.90
C ALA A 18 -5.52 10.38 -24.55
N GLU A 19 -6.41 9.76 -25.35
CA GLU A 19 -7.42 10.50 -26.14
C GLU A 19 -8.82 10.59 -25.50
N ARG A 20 -9.17 9.69 -24.56
CA ARG A 20 -10.53 9.64 -23.97
C ARG A 20 -10.89 10.92 -23.18
N PRO A 21 -12.14 11.43 -23.18
CA PRO A 21 -12.53 12.60 -22.38
C PRO A 21 -12.16 12.48 -20.89
N LEU A 22 -11.79 13.59 -20.24
CA LEU A 22 -11.43 13.61 -18.81
C LEU A 22 -12.60 13.14 -17.91
N SER A 23 -13.83 13.40 -18.32
CA SER A 23 -15.07 12.90 -17.70
C SER A 23 -15.18 11.37 -17.73
N GLU A 24 -14.54 10.70 -18.68
CA GLU A 24 -14.61 9.24 -18.87
C GLU A 24 -13.40 8.51 -18.27
N ARG A 25 -12.21 9.13 -18.33
CA ARG A 25 -11.00 8.64 -17.65
C ARG A 25 -11.15 8.64 -16.13
N GLY A 26 -11.82 9.67 -15.59
CA GLY A 26 -11.96 9.88 -14.14
C GLY A 26 -10.67 10.33 -13.46
N VAL A 27 -10.79 10.75 -12.20
CA VAL A 27 -9.69 11.24 -11.37
C VAL A 27 -9.31 10.20 -10.30
N GLY A 28 -8.03 9.92 -10.15
CA GLY A 28 -7.48 9.05 -9.11
C GLY A 28 -6.14 9.57 -8.59
N ASP A 29 -5.68 9.05 -7.46
CA ASP A 29 -4.42 9.46 -6.80
C ASP A 29 -3.20 8.58 -7.17
N GLY A 30 -3.38 7.62 -8.07
CA GLY A 30 -2.36 6.65 -8.47
C GLY A 30 -1.93 5.66 -7.37
N ARG A 31 -2.76 5.47 -6.32
CA ARG A 31 -2.42 4.61 -5.18
C ARG A 31 -3.41 3.46 -5.00
N GLU A 32 -2.85 2.29 -4.75
CA GLU A 32 -3.51 1.04 -4.38
C GLU A 32 -4.41 1.17 -3.12
N LYS A 33 -5.51 0.41 -3.09
CA LYS A 33 -6.59 0.46 -2.10
C LYS A 33 -7.27 -0.90 -1.96
N HIS A 34 -7.88 -1.09 -0.81
CA HIS A 34 -8.97 -2.03 -0.58
C HIS A 34 -10.29 -1.24 -0.67
N VAL A 35 -11.24 -1.70 -1.49
CA VAL A 35 -12.48 -0.98 -1.83
C VAL A 35 -13.70 -1.89 -1.65
N LEU A 36 -14.42 -1.69 -0.54
CA LEU A 36 -15.68 -2.39 -0.28
C LEU A 36 -16.86 -1.55 -0.81
N VAL A 37 -17.58 -2.07 -1.80
CA VAL A 37 -18.77 -1.44 -2.39
C VAL A 37 -20.03 -2.13 -1.84
N VAL A 38 -20.97 -1.34 -1.32
CA VAL A 38 -22.31 -1.80 -0.93
C VAL A 38 -23.33 -1.23 -1.91
N THR A 39 -24.00 -2.09 -2.67
CA THR A 39 -25.04 -1.67 -3.62
C THR A 39 -26.29 -1.16 -2.90
N ALA A 40 -27.14 -0.40 -3.60
CA ALA A 40 -28.47 -0.01 -3.13
C ALA A 40 -29.39 -1.22 -2.80
N SER A 41 -29.05 -2.42 -3.26
CA SER A 41 -29.70 -3.68 -2.90
C SER A 41 -29.08 -4.41 -1.70
N GLY A 42 -28.12 -3.78 -1.00
CA GLY A 42 -27.43 -4.35 0.16
C GLY A 42 -26.41 -5.45 -0.17
N LYS A 43 -26.04 -5.64 -1.45
CA LYS A 43 -24.98 -6.57 -1.83
C LYS A 43 -23.63 -5.92 -1.56
N GLU A 44 -22.85 -6.51 -0.68
CA GLU A 44 -21.44 -6.17 -0.51
C GLU A 44 -20.58 -6.84 -1.59
N ILE A 45 -19.63 -6.09 -2.15
CA ILE A 45 -18.65 -6.55 -3.13
C ILE A 45 -17.30 -5.98 -2.69
N ASP A 46 -16.34 -6.87 -2.43
CA ASP A 46 -15.03 -6.51 -1.91
C ASP A 46 -13.96 -6.57 -3.01
N HIS A 47 -13.00 -5.65 -2.94
CA HIS A 47 -11.87 -5.56 -3.87
C HIS A 47 -10.59 -5.28 -3.09
N ASP A 48 -9.57 -6.11 -3.28
CA ASP A 48 -8.28 -5.99 -2.61
C ASP A 48 -7.16 -5.74 -3.65
N GLU A 49 -6.08 -5.07 -3.25
CA GLU A 49 -4.95 -4.67 -4.11
C GLU A 49 -5.36 -3.91 -5.41
N VAL A 50 -6.38 -3.03 -5.37
CA VAL A 50 -6.92 -2.30 -6.54
C VAL A 50 -6.65 -0.79 -6.56
N PHE A 51 -6.58 -0.21 -7.75
CA PHE A 51 -6.65 1.23 -7.99
C PHE A 51 -8.10 1.71 -8.11
N LEU A 52 -8.33 2.99 -7.79
CA LEU A 52 -9.64 3.65 -7.91
C LEU A 52 -9.49 4.98 -8.65
N ARG A 53 -10.26 5.17 -9.73
CA ARG A 53 -10.58 6.49 -10.32
C ARG A 53 -12.06 6.80 -10.07
N HIS A 54 -12.45 8.07 -10.04
CA HIS A 54 -13.85 8.48 -9.97
C HIS A 54 -14.19 9.47 -11.09
N THR A 55 -15.29 9.25 -11.79
CA THR A 55 -15.87 10.24 -12.71
C THR A 55 -16.87 11.11 -11.94
N GLU A 56 -17.71 11.88 -12.63
CA GLU A 56 -18.88 12.52 -12.01
C GLU A 56 -19.91 11.46 -11.54
N THR A 57 -20.21 10.47 -12.38
CA THR A 57 -21.31 9.51 -12.23
C THR A 57 -20.89 8.12 -11.74
N GLU A 58 -19.61 7.76 -11.84
CA GLU A 58 -19.10 6.40 -11.58
C GLU A 58 -17.88 6.38 -10.66
N TYR A 59 -17.65 5.23 -10.03
CA TYR A 59 -16.35 4.77 -9.57
C TYR A 59 -15.82 3.73 -10.55
N LEU A 60 -14.54 3.83 -10.91
CA LEU A 60 -13.81 2.88 -11.73
C LEU A 60 -12.83 2.13 -10.82
N VAL A 61 -12.87 0.81 -10.82
CA VAL A 61 -12.02 -0.06 -10.00
C VAL A 61 -11.29 -1.04 -10.92
N CYS A 62 -9.96 -1.11 -10.81
CA CYS A 62 -9.12 -2.01 -11.61
C CYS A 62 -7.88 -2.42 -10.81
N ALA A 63 -7.35 -3.62 -11.03
CA ALA A 63 -6.05 -4.03 -10.48
C ALA A 63 -4.86 -3.35 -11.20
N ASP A 64 -5.07 -2.93 -12.45
CA ASP A 64 -4.10 -2.21 -13.26
C ASP A 64 -4.28 -0.67 -13.14
N PRO A 65 -3.21 0.12 -12.94
CA PRO A 65 -3.28 1.57 -12.74
C PRO A 65 -3.64 2.39 -14.01
N ASP A 66 -3.54 1.78 -15.20
CA ASP A 66 -3.87 2.42 -16.47
C ASP A 66 -5.35 2.25 -16.86
N PHE A 67 -6.08 1.33 -16.22
CA PHE A 67 -7.52 1.07 -16.36
C PHE A 67 -7.94 0.61 -17.78
N PRO A 68 -7.40 -0.54 -18.25
CA PRO A 68 -7.82 -1.15 -19.51
C PRO A 68 -9.34 -1.45 -19.50
N PRO A 69 -10.08 -1.19 -20.60
CA PRO A 69 -11.54 -1.29 -20.62
C PRO A 69 -12.11 -2.67 -20.23
N GLY A 70 -11.42 -3.76 -20.58
CA GLY A 70 -11.87 -5.12 -20.32
C GLY A 70 -11.74 -5.60 -18.87
N GLU A 71 -10.89 -4.93 -18.06
CA GLU A 71 -10.62 -5.32 -16.67
C GLU A 71 -11.14 -4.27 -15.66
N THR A 72 -11.56 -3.10 -16.15
CA THR A 72 -12.08 -2.01 -15.32
C THR A 72 -13.54 -2.28 -14.91
N THR A 73 -13.76 -2.62 -13.64
CA THR A 73 -15.10 -2.71 -13.06
C THR A 73 -15.68 -1.31 -12.84
N ARG A 74 -16.85 -1.04 -13.41
CA ARG A 74 -17.56 0.25 -13.29
C ARG A 74 -18.73 0.16 -12.32
N TYR A 75 -18.77 1.08 -11.35
CA TYR A 75 -19.88 1.23 -10.41
C TYR A 75 -20.51 2.61 -10.54
N ARG A 76 -21.69 2.69 -11.13
CA ARG A 76 -22.49 3.93 -11.14
C ARG A 76 -22.94 4.28 -9.73
N LYS A 77 -22.69 5.52 -9.31
CA LYS A 77 -22.99 6.04 -7.97
C LYS A 77 -24.48 5.98 -7.62
N GLU A 78 -25.36 6.08 -8.63
CA GLU A 78 -26.82 5.93 -8.49
C GLU A 78 -27.25 4.56 -7.92
N ASN A 79 -26.42 3.52 -8.06
CA ASN A 79 -26.72 2.14 -7.65
C ASN A 79 -25.96 1.72 -6.38
N ILE A 80 -25.32 2.67 -5.67
CA ILE A 80 -24.50 2.43 -4.48
C ILE A 80 -25.16 3.05 -3.25
N ASP A 81 -25.25 2.29 -2.15
CA ASP A 81 -25.57 2.81 -0.83
C ASP A 81 -24.31 3.44 -0.18
N ARG A 82 -23.20 2.71 -0.20
CA ARG A 82 -21.94 3.13 0.42
C ARG A 82 -20.72 2.53 -0.29
N VAL A 83 -19.67 3.33 -0.46
CA VAL A 83 -18.31 2.79 -0.69
C VAL A 83 -17.46 3.05 0.56
N LYS A 84 -16.79 2.02 1.06
CA LYS A 84 -15.73 2.14 2.06
C LYS A 84 -14.39 1.98 1.35
N ILE A 85 -13.72 3.11 1.13
CA ILE A 85 -12.39 3.17 0.51
C ILE A 85 -11.36 3.17 1.63
N THR A 86 -10.58 2.09 1.74
CA THR A 86 -9.40 2.01 2.61
C THR A 86 -8.17 2.01 1.73
N GLN A 87 -7.44 3.13 1.68
CA GLN A 87 -6.13 3.18 1.02
C GLN A 87 -5.22 2.12 1.65
N HIS A 88 -4.53 1.33 0.83
CA HIS A 88 -3.41 0.51 1.29
C HIS A 88 -2.23 1.43 1.55
N HIS A 89 -2.29 2.12 2.69
CA HIS A 89 -1.11 2.70 3.30
C HIS A 89 -0.10 1.58 3.45
N SER A 90 1.01 1.65 2.69
CA SER A 90 2.03 0.60 2.62
C SER A 90 2.34 0.10 4.03
N ASN A 91 2.01 -1.15 4.34
CA ASN A 91 1.53 -1.62 5.66
C ASN A 91 2.51 -1.43 6.83
N CYS A 92 2.68 -0.18 7.25
CA CYS A 92 3.83 0.31 8.00
C CYS A 92 3.63 0.19 9.53
N PHE A 93 3.01 -0.89 10.00
CA PHE A 93 2.53 -1.05 11.39
C PHE A 93 3.58 -0.73 12.47
N ILE A 94 4.80 -1.26 12.37
CA ILE A 94 5.87 -0.98 13.36
C ILE A 94 6.29 0.50 13.33
N THR A 95 6.46 1.05 12.13
CA THR A 95 6.82 2.46 11.92
C THR A 95 5.73 3.42 12.41
N THR A 96 4.45 3.16 12.14
CA THR A 96 3.32 3.97 12.63
C THR A 96 3.18 3.88 14.16
N ALA A 97 3.27 2.68 14.76
CA ALA A 97 3.22 2.53 16.22
C ALA A 97 4.43 3.15 16.94
N ALA A 98 5.59 3.24 16.27
CA ALA A 98 6.78 3.85 16.84
C ALA A 98 6.81 5.38 16.73
N ALA A 99 6.36 5.96 15.61
CA ALA A 99 6.58 7.37 15.26
C ALA A 99 5.31 8.18 14.90
N GLY A 100 4.15 7.53 14.77
CA GLY A 100 2.91 8.15 14.29
C GLY A 100 2.87 8.33 12.77
N GLU A 101 1.79 8.95 12.29
CA GLU A 101 1.67 9.43 10.90
C GLU A 101 2.43 10.75 10.69
N GLY A 102 2.95 10.98 9.48
CA GLY A 102 3.64 12.22 9.11
C GLY A 102 4.84 12.03 8.17
N PRO A 103 5.64 13.08 7.91
CA PRO A 103 6.63 13.09 6.82
C PRO A 103 7.68 11.97 6.86
N THR A 104 8.13 11.56 8.05
CA THR A 104 9.04 10.41 8.22
C THR A 104 8.42 9.12 7.67
N LEU A 105 7.12 8.92 7.89
CA LEU A 105 6.41 7.73 7.43
C LEU A 105 6.18 7.76 5.92
N ASP A 106 5.88 8.93 5.36
CA ASP A 106 5.67 9.10 3.92
C ASP A 106 6.95 8.94 3.10
N SER A 107 8.10 9.37 3.65
CA SER A 107 9.41 9.08 3.03
C SER A 107 9.79 7.60 3.11
N LEU A 108 9.35 6.87 4.16
CA LEU A 108 9.55 5.41 4.24
C LEU A 108 8.58 4.62 3.35
N ARG A 109 7.32 5.04 3.24
CA ARG A 109 6.34 4.53 2.25
C ARG A 109 6.85 4.73 0.83
N GLY A 110 7.34 5.93 0.52
CA GLY A 110 7.98 6.25 -0.77
C GLY A 110 9.21 5.39 -1.04
N PHE A 111 10.14 5.25 -0.09
CA PHE A 111 11.29 4.35 -0.24
C PHE A 111 10.87 2.89 -0.49
N ARG A 112 9.83 2.41 0.18
CA ARG A 112 9.27 1.08 -0.06
C ARG A 112 8.76 0.94 -1.50
N ALA A 113 8.01 1.91 -2.02
CA ALA A 113 7.52 1.93 -3.39
C ALA A 113 8.67 2.03 -4.42
N ASP A 114 9.65 2.91 -4.19
CA ASP A 114 10.78 3.17 -5.10
C ASP A 114 11.74 1.97 -5.25
N VAL A 115 11.93 1.17 -4.19
CA VAL A 115 13.07 0.22 -4.09
C VAL A 115 12.66 -1.20 -3.73
N MET A 116 11.71 -1.38 -2.81
CA MET A 116 11.34 -2.71 -2.33
C MET A 116 10.22 -3.34 -3.16
N THR A 117 9.18 -2.58 -3.52
CA THR A 117 8.09 -3.08 -4.37
C THR A 117 8.55 -3.57 -5.75
N PRO A 118 9.49 -2.93 -6.48
CA PRO A 118 9.90 -3.40 -7.82
C PRO A 118 10.68 -4.72 -7.80
N THR A 119 11.42 -5.01 -6.72
CA THR A 119 12.34 -6.16 -6.66
C THR A 119 11.67 -7.41 -6.05
N ARG A 120 12.00 -8.60 -6.58
CA ARG A 120 11.46 -9.88 -6.04
C ARG A 120 11.85 -10.11 -4.57
N SER A 121 13.10 -9.79 -4.22
CA SER A 121 13.64 -9.87 -2.86
C SER A 121 13.01 -8.83 -1.93
N GLY A 122 12.78 -7.61 -2.41
CA GLY A 122 12.04 -6.59 -1.68
C GLY A 122 10.62 -7.05 -1.37
N ARG A 123 9.83 -7.47 -2.37
CA ARG A 123 8.46 -8.01 -2.15
C ARG A 123 8.42 -9.18 -1.17
N ALA A 124 9.42 -10.06 -1.15
CA ALA A 124 9.54 -11.12 -0.16
C ALA A 124 9.75 -10.58 1.27
N LEU A 125 10.66 -9.61 1.45
CA LEU A 125 10.89 -8.93 2.73
C LEU A 125 9.66 -8.16 3.23
N LEU A 126 8.90 -7.53 2.32
CA LEU A 126 7.66 -6.81 2.65
C LEU A 126 6.58 -7.76 3.19
N ARG A 127 6.38 -8.92 2.55
CA ARG A 127 5.43 -9.95 3.04
C ARG A 127 5.82 -10.50 4.42
N VAL A 128 7.11 -10.71 4.68
CA VAL A 128 7.62 -11.12 6.00
C VAL A 128 7.38 -10.03 7.04
N TYR A 129 7.58 -8.76 6.67
CA TYR A 129 7.25 -7.63 7.53
C TYR A 129 5.75 -7.57 7.85
N GLU A 130 4.88 -7.73 6.86
CA GLU A 130 3.42 -7.70 7.04
C GLU A 130 2.89 -8.85 7.91
N ALA A 131 3.41 -10.06 7.75
CA ALA A 131 3.03 -11.21 8.58
C ALA A 131 3.43 -11.04 10.06
N LEU A 132 4.51 -10.32 10.35
CA LEU A 132 5.08 -10.21 11.71
C LEU A 132 4.75 -8.88 12.41
N SER A 133 4.52 -7.80 11.67
CA SER A 133 4.47 -6.44 12.23
C SER A 133 3.20 -6.10 13.02
N PRO A 134 1.98 -6.60 12.75
CA PRO A 134 0.79 -6.28 13.55
C PRO A 134 0.90 -6.63 15.05
N PRO A 135 1.28 -7.86 15.49
CA PRO A 135 1.41 -8.16 16.91
C PRO A 135 2.58 -7.43 17.58
N ILE A 136 3.63 -7.09 16.82
CA ILE A 136 4.76 -6.28 17.28
C ILE A 136 4.31 -4.84 17.52
N ALA A 137 3.67 -4.21 16.54
CA ALA A 137 3.12 -2.85 16.62
C ALA A 137 2.14 -2.71 17.81
N ALA A 138 1.18 -3.63 17.94
CA ALA A 138 0.26 -3.72 19.07
C ALA A 138 0.92 -4.05 20.43
N THR A 139 2.26 -4.15 20.49
CA THR A 139 3.04 -4.27 21.74
C THR A 139 3.96 -3.07 21.94
N LEU A 140 4.46 -2.44 20.87
CA LEU A 140 5.13 -1.14 20.95
C LEU A 140 4.16 -0.06 21.43
N ASP A 141 2.95 -0.03 20.86
CA ASP A 141 1.87 0.92 21.19
C ASP A 141 1.40 0.81 22.65
N ARG A 142 1.30 -0.41 23.18
CA ARG A 142 0.99 -0.67 24.60
C ARG A 142 2.14 -0.34 25.57
N HIS A 143 3.35 -0.14 25.07
CA HIS A 143 4.57 0.11 25.85
C HIS A 143 5.38 1.28 25.27
N PRO A 144 4.81 2.49 25.14
CA PRO A 144 5.43 3.61 24.41
C PRO A 144 6.77 4.06 25.01
N GLU A 145 6.92 3.92 26.33
CA GLU A 145 8.09 4.34 27.10
C GLU A 145 9.10 3.22 27.39
N ALA A 146 8.86 2.00 26.89
CA ALA A 146 9.85 0.93 26.98
C ALA A 146 11.11 1.26 26.16
N ALA A 147 12.28 0.88 26.67
CA ALA A 147 13.56 1.14 26.01
C ALA A 147 13.61 0.58 24.58
N ALA A 148 12.98 -0.57 24.32
CA ALA A 148 12.83 -1.13 22.98
C ALA A 148 12.00 -0.22 22.06
N THR A 149 10.84 0.28 22.50
CA THR A 149 10.00 1.19 21.73
C THR A 149 10.68 2.51 21.43
N ARG A 150 11.38 3.10 22.41
CA ARG A 150 12.20 4.30 22.24
C ARG A 150 13.35 4.07 21.22
N LEU A 151 13.99 2.90 21.25
CA LEU A 151 15.02 2.52 20.27
C LEU A 151 14.45 2.34 18.85
N VAL A 152 13.29 1.68 18.70
CA VAL A 152 12.61 1.56 17.40
C VAL A 152 12.21 2.94 16.88
N ARG A 153 11.62 3.81 17.70
CA ARG A 153 11.30 5.21 17.34
C ARG A 153 12.54 5.97 16.83
N TRP A 154 13.68 5.83 17.50
CA TRP A 154 14.95 6.42 17.06
C TRP A 154 15.45 5.85 15.72
N LEU A 155 15.40 4.52 15.53
CA LEU A 155 15.76 3.86 14.27
C LEU A 155 14.87 4.34 13.12
N VAL A 156 13.56 4.45 13.34
CA VAL A 156 12.58 4.93 12.35
C VAL A 156 12.90 6.37 11.92
N GLY A 157 13.21 7.27 12.86
CA GLY A 157 13.64 8.63 12.53
C GLY A 157 14.94 8.69 11.72
N ARG A 158 15.91 7.79 12.01
CA ARG A 158 17.14 7.66 11.20
C ARG A 158 16.87 7.12 9.80
N CYS A 159 15.94 6.17 9.66
CA CYS A 159 15.54 5.66 8.34
C CYS A 159 14.83 6.76 7.52
N GLY A 160 13.94 7.56 8.14
CA GLY A 160 13.30 8.70 7.46
C GLY A 160 14.31 9.69 6.89
N SER A 161 15.22 10.19 7.73
CA SER A 161 16.28 11.13 7.31
C SER A 161 17.19 10.59 6.20
N LEU A 162 17.48 9.28 6.19
CA LEU A 162 18.24 8.64 5.12
C LEU A 162 17.41 8.47 3.82
N ALA A 163 16.10 8.23 3.92
CA ALA A 163 15.20 8.19 2.77
C ALA A 163 15.03 9.58 2.14
N ASP A 164 14.94 10.64 2.96
CA ASP A 164 14.94 12.03 2.49
C ASP A 164 16.25 12.37 1.76
N ARG A 165 17.42 12.02 2.35
CA ARG A 165 18.73 12.20 1.71
C ARG A 165 18.83 11.41 0.39
N ARG A 166 18.32 10.18 0.33
CA ARG A 166 18.29 9.37 -0.91
C ARG A 166 17.44 10.04 -1.99
N ARG A 167 16.30 10.65 -1.63
CA ARG A 167 15.41 11.36 -2.55
C ARG A 167 16.05 12.66 -3.06
N ALA A 168 16.79 13.37 -2.22
CA ALA A 168 17.47 14.61 -2.56
C ALA A 168 18.79 14.43 -3.32
N SER A 169 19.47 13.28 -3.20
CA SER A 169 20.73 13.02 -3.91
C SER A 169 20.50 12.83 -5.41
N THR A 170 21.29 13.55 -6.21
CA THR A 170 21.32 13.47 -7.68
C THR A 170 22.38 12.49 -8.20
N ALA A 171 23.25 11.96 -7.34
CA ALA A 171 24.35 11.07 -7.74
C ALA A 171 23.96 9.60 -7.51
N ASP A 172 23.81 8.83 -8.59
CA ASP A 172 23.28 7.46 -8.51
C ASP A 172 24.11 6.52 -7.62
N GLY A 173 25.43 6.71 -7.53
CA GLY A 173 26.28 5.98 -6.58
C GLY A 173 25.92 6.23 -5.11
N GLU A 174 25.63 7.47 -4.73
CA GLU A 174 25.15 7.79 -3.37
C GLU A 174 23.73 7.26 -3.17
N ARG A 175 22.83 7.42 -4.15
CA ARG A 175 21.46 6.88 -4.09
C ARG A 175 21.46 5.36 -3.90
N ALA A 176 22.36 4.63 -4.56
CA ALA A 176 22.52 3.19 -4.41
C ALA A 176 23.03 2.82 -3.01
N VAL A 177 24.10 3.47 -2.51
CA VAL A 177 24.64 3.23 -1.16
C VAL A 177 23.60 3.54 -0.08
N LEU A 178 22.86 4.64 -0.19
CA LEU A 178 21.77 4.98 0.74
C LEU A 178 20.62 3.97 0.66
N SER A 179 20.30 3.44 -0.54
CA SER A 179 19.28 2.40 -0.69
C SER A 179 19.68 1.09 0.02
N LEU A 180 20.94 0.67 -0.10
CA LEU A 180 21.45 -0.52 0.59
C LEU A 180 21.50 -0.31 2.11
N ALA A 181 21.92 0.87 2.57
CA ALA A 181 21.91 1.24 3.99
C ALA A 181 20.49 1.23 4.58
N LEU A 182 19.50 1.73 3.82
CA LEU A 182 18.08 1.71 4.21
C LEU A 182 17.51 0.29 4.27
N ILE A 183 17.83 -0.60 3.31
CA ILE A 183 17.43 -2.02 3.37
C ILE A 183 18.04 -2.69 4.62
N GLY A 184 19.32 -2.46 4.90
CA GLY A 184 19.98 -2.99 6.09
C GLY A 184 19.32 -2.50 7.40
N LEU A 185 19.06 -1.20 7.50
CA LEU A 185 18.37 -0.61 8.65
C LEU A 185 16.92 -1.08 8.80
N TYR A 186 16.21 -1.35 7.69
CA TYR A 186 14.86 -1.90 7.71
C TYR A 186 14.86 -3.30 8.34
N VAL A 187 15.77 -4.18 7.92
CA VAL A 187 15.94 -5.53 8.52
C VAL A 187 16.32 -5.43 10.01
N VAL A 188 17.28 -4.56 10.35
CA VAL A 188 17.67 -4.33 11.76
C VAL A 188 16.49 -3.83 12.60
N GLY A 189 15.69 -2.90 12.08
CA GLY A 189 14.50 -2.38 12.74
C GLY A 189 13.46 -3.47 13.04
N ILE A 190 13.23 -4.39 12.10
CA ILE A 190 12.36 -5.55 12.30
C ILE A 190 12.90 -6.45 13.40
N CYS A 191 14.19 -6.80 13.36
CA CYS A 191 14.81 -7.67 14.37
C CYS A 191 14.74 -7.05 15.77
N VAL A 192 15.06 -5.75 15.92
CA VAL A 192 14.97 -5.03 17.20
C VAL A 192 13.52 -4.98 17.72
N ALA A 193 12.56 -4.70 16.85
CA ALA A 193 11.15 -4.65 17.23
C ALA A 193 10.59 -6.03 17.63
N ALA A 194 10.97 -7.10 16.92
CA ALA A 194 10.58 -8.48 17.24
C ALA A 194 11.19 -8.97 18.57
N LEU A 195 12.47 -8.68 18.82
CA LEU A 195 13.12 -8.98 20.10
C LEU A 195 12.47 -8.19 21.26
N GLY A 196 12.18 -6.90 21.03
CA GLY A 196 11.44 -6.05 21.98
C GLY A 196 10.06 -6.60 22.32
N HIS A 197 9.29 -7.00 21.30
CA HIS A 197 7.98 -7.66 21.47
C HIS A 197 8.09 -8.94 22.30
N GLY A 198 9.04 -9.81 21.99
CA GLY A 198 9.27 -11.06 22.72
C GLY A 198 9.62 -10.82 24.19
N TRP A 199 10.51 -9.87 24.47
CA TRP A 199 10.91 -9.52 25.84
C TRP A 199 9.75 -8.90 26.65
N LEU A 200 9.00 -7.97 26.06
CA LEU A 200 7.84 -7.34 26.70
C LEU A 200 6.75 -8.37 27.02
N ARG A 201 6.37 -9.23 26.06
CA ARG A 201 5.42 -10.33 26.30
C ARG A 201 5.94 -11.37 27.30
N GLY A 202 7.26 -11.59 27.38
CA GLY A 202 7.88 -12.40 28.42
C GLY A 202 7.63 -11.81 29.81
N ARG A 203 7.87 -10.50 29.99
CA ARG A 203 7.60 -9.77 31.24
C ARG A 203 6.10 -9.77 31.61
N GLU A 204 5.21 -9.59 30.63
CA GLU A 204 3.75 -9.65 30.83
C GLU A 204 3.24 -11.01 31.35
N ARG A 205 3.99 -12.09 31.12
CA ARG A 205 3.67 -13.45 31.60
C ARG A 205 4.30 -13.79 32.94
N ILE A 206 5.35 -13.08 33.35
CA ILE A 206 6.05 -13.27 34.64
C ILE A 206 5.43 -12.35 35.73
N ALA A 207 4.75 -11.28 35.32
CA ALA A 207 4.03 -10.36 36.20
C ALA A 207 2.53 -10.70 36.37
N ARG A 208 2.16 -11.99 36.23
CA ARG A 208 0.81 -12.55 36.38
C ARG A 208 0.88 -13.84 37.18
#